data_AF-A0A947EVX8-F1
#
_entry.id   AF-A0A947EVX8-F1
#
_cell.length_a   1.000
_cell.length_b   1.000
_cell.length_c   1.000
_cell.angle_alpha   90.00
_cell.angle_beta   90.00
_cell.angle_gamma   90.00
#
_symmetry.space_group_name_H-M   'P 1'
#
loop_
_entity.id
_entity.type
_entity.pdbx_description
1 polymer ?
#
loop_
_entity_poly.entity_id
_entity_poly.type
_entity_poly.pdbx_seq_one_letter_code
_entity_poly.pdbx_strand_id
1 'polypeptide(L)' 'MKNQEINTIFLVLGSVWVIVGLLIYQNKAIWPMGFIFLIIGLIGKFGRK' A
#
# COMPACT_ATOMS: atom_id res chain seq x y z
N MET A 1 16.71 6.78 -8.37
CA MET A 1 15.55 6.36 -9.21
C MET A 1 14.93 5.06 -8.67
N LYS A 2 15.69 3.97 -8.51
CA LYS A 2 15.23 2.64 -8.02
C LYS A 2 14.29 2.63 -6.80
N ASN A 3 14.57 3.42 -5.76
CA ASN A 3 13.70 3.47 -4.57
C ASN A 3 12.36 4.17 -4.80
N GLN A 4 12.27 5.13 -5.73
CA GLN A 4 10.98 5.77 -6.02
C GLN A 4 10.05 4.80 -6.76
N GLU A 5 10.61 3.91 -7.59
CA GLU A 5 9.86 2.81 -8.21
C GLU A 5 9.34 1.84 -7.15
N ILE A 6 10.20 1.41 -6.22
CA ILE A 6 9.81 0.51 -5.11
C ILE A 6 8.68 1.13 -4.27
N ASN A 7 8.77 2.41 -3.92
CA ASN A 7 7.72 3.09 -3.17
C ASN A 7 6.40 3.16 -3.95
N THR A 8 6.48 3.39 -5.26
CA THR A 8 5.30 3.41 -6.14
C THR A 8 4.65 2.03 -6.22
N ILE A 9 5.45 0.96 -6.31
CA ILE A 9 4.95 -0.42 -6.27
C ILE A 9 4.22 -0.68 -4.96
N PHE A 10 4.78 -0.30 -3.80
CA PHE A 10 4.12 -0.48 -2.52
C PHE A 10 2.79 0.30 -2.40
N LEU A 11 2.72 1.52 -2.96
CA LEU A 11 1.49 2.30 -2.99
C LEU A 11 0.40 1.64 -3.87
N VAL A 12 0.78 1.13 -5.04
CA VAL A 12 -0.16 0.44 -5.95
C VAL A 12 -0.63 -0.87 -5.33
N LEU A 13 0.29 -1.68 -4.80
CA LEU A 13 -0.02 -2.96 -4.19
C LEU A 13 -0.94 -2.80 -2.97
N GLY A 14 -0.64 -1.81 -2.12
CA GLY A 14 -1.47 -1.47 -0.96
C GLY A 14 -2.87 -1.00 -1.37
N SER A 15 -2.98 -0.15 -2.39
CA SER A 15 -4.27 0.32 -2.92
C SER A 15 -5.13 -0.84 -3.42
N VAL A 16 -4.54 -1.76 -4.20
CA VAL A 16 -5.23 -2.95 -4.71
C VAL A 16 -5.72 -3.82 -3.56
N TRP A 17 -4.88 -4.06 -2.55
CA TRP A 17 -5.25 -4.87 -1.38
C TRP A 17 -6.35 -4.24 -0.52
N VAL A 18 -6.34 -2.92 -0.35
CA VAL A 18 -7.42 -2.18 0.34
C VAL A 18 -8.73 -2.35 -0.43
N ILE A 19 -8.73 -2.09 -1.75
CA ILE A 19 -9.93 -2.20 -2.59
C ILE A 19 -10.49 -3.62 -2.56
N VAL A 20 -9.64 -4.63 -2.73
CA VAL A 20 -10.04 -6.04 -2.70
C VAL A 20 -10.58 -6.41 -1.33
N GLY A 21 -9.88 -6.06 -0.24
CA GLY A 21 -10.26 -6.42 1.12
C GLY A 21 -11.47 -5.68 1.69
N LEU A 22 -11.79 -4.48 1.19
CA LEU A 22 -12.95 -3.68 1.65
C LEU A 22 -14.19 -3.86 0.75
N LEU A 23 -14.00 -3.92 -0.56
CA LEU A 23 -15.12 -3.81 -1.52
C LEU A 23 -15.47 -5.14 -2.19
N ILE A 24 -14.50 -6.02 -2.45
CA ILE A 24 -14.73 -7.26 -3.21
C ILE A 24 -14.88 -8.45 -2.25
N TYR A 25 -13.96 -8.57 -1.30
CA TYR A 25 -13.90 -9.66 -0.34
C TYR A 25 -13.67 -9.06 1.05
N GLN A 26 -14.77 -8.78 1.76
CA GLN A 26 -14.80 -8.18 3.10
C GLN A 26 -14.17 -9.09 4.16
N ASN A 27 -12.87 -9.31 4.04
CA ASN A 27 -12.07 -10.06 4.99
C ASN A 27 -11.37 -9.07 5.91
N LYS A 28 -11.71 -9.17 7.19
CA LYS A 28 -11.20 -8.30 8.26
C LYS A 28 -9.67 -8.30 8.38
N ALA A 29 -8.98 -9.30 7.85
CA ALA A 29 -7.51 -9.37 7.86
C ALA A 29 -6.85 -8.78 6.60
N ILE A 30 -7.57 -8.70 5.48
CA ILE A 30 -6.98 -8.34 4.18
C ILE A 30 -6.88 -6.81 4.01
N TRP A 31 -7.97 -6.09 4.25
CA TRP A 31 -7.95 -4.63 4.08
C TRP A 31 -6.95 -3.89 5.00
N PRO A 32 -6.68 -4.30 6.26
CA PRO A 32 -5.67 -3.65 7.10
C PRO A 32 -4.25 -3.89 6.59
N MET A 33 -3.98 -5.06 5.99
CA MET A 33 -2.70 -5.38 5.37
C MET A 33 -2.41 -4.42 4.20
N GLY A 34 -3.43 -4.10 3.40
CA GLY A 34 -3.33 -3.09 2.34
C GLY A 34 -2.99 -1.69 2.85
N PHE A 35 -3.57 -1.29 3.99
CA PHE A 35 -3.23 -0.02 4.64
C PHE A 35 -1.77 0.05 5.13
N ILE A 36 -1.24 -1.06 5.65
CA ILE A 36 0.18 -1.13 6.06
C ILE A 36 1.10 -0.89 4.86
N PHE A 37 0.83 -1.52 3.71
CA PHE A 37 1.61 -1.28 2.49
C PHE A 37 1.52 0.16 1.98
N LEU A 38 0.34 0.79 2.09
CA LEU A 38 0.17 2.22 1.77
C LEU A 38 1.01 3.12 2.67
N ILE A 39 1.02 2.87 3.97
CA ILE A 39 1.79 3.65 4.95
C ILE A 39 3.29 3.52 4.66
N ILE A 40 3.79 2.30 4.42
CA ILE A 40 5.21 2.07 4.07
C ILE A 40 5.58 2.79 2.77
N GLY A 41 4.72 2.70 1.74
CA GLY A 41 4.91 3.40 0.46
C GLY A 41 4.94 4.92 0.61
N LEU A 42 4.07 5.50 1.45
CA LEU A 42 4.03 6.93 1.76
C LEU A 42 5.27 7.38 2.54
N ILE A 43 5.67 6.64 3.57
CA ILE A 43 6.89 6.93 4.34
C ILE A 43 8.12 6.86 3.44
N GLY A 44 8.23 5.85 2.59
CA GLY A 44 9.35 5.75 1.64
C GLY A 44 9.38 6.90 0.64
N LYS A 45 8.21 7.39 0.20
CA LYS A 45 8.07 8.46 -0.79
C LYS A 45 8.30 9.86 -0.21
N PHE A 46 7.78 10.13 0.99
CA PHE A 46 7.81 11.46 1.62
C PHE A 46 8.82 11.59 2.78
N GLY A 47 9.25 10.47 3.36
CA GLY A 47 10.25 10.44 4.44
C GLY A 47 11.70 10.53 3.95
N ARG A 48 11.94 10.46 2.63
CA ARG A 48 13.21 10.89 2.03
C ARG A 48 13.19 12.40 1.83
N LYS A 49 13.45 13.14 2.91
CA LYS A 49 14.02 14.50 2.84
C LYS A 49 15.54 14.40 2.81
#